data_AF-A0A0Q8QYF6-F1
#
_entry.id   AF-A0A0Q8QYF6-F1
#
_cell.length_a   1.000
_cell.length_b   1.000
_cell.length_c   1.000
_cell.angle_alpha   90.00
_cell.angle_beta   90.00
_cell.angle_gamma   90.00
#
_symmetry.space_group_name_H-M   'P 1'
#
loop_
_entity.id
_entity.type
_entity.pdbx_description
1 polymer ?
#
loop_
_entity_poly.entity_id
_entity_poly.type
_entity_poly.pdbx_seq_one_letter_code
_entity_poly.pdbx_strand_id
1 'polypeptide(L)' 'MTMLDRSYYLLRAEAELAIARAATHPAAMRAHYHLAGYYLDKAHGMGRGDTVAPAPAVFSPA' A
#
# COMPACT_ATOMS: atom_id res chain seq x y z
N MET A 1 3.76 15.52 10.57
CA MET A 1 4.71 14.87 9.65
C MET A 1 4.89 15.79 8.44
N THR A 2 6.15 16.02 8.05
CA THR A 2 6.59 17.02 7.07
C THR A 2 6.52 16.45 5.64
N MET A 3 6.74 17.28 4.61
CA MET A 3 6.80 16.81 3.22
C MET A 3 7.87 15.71 2.98
N LEU A 4 8.90 15.64 3.82
CA LEU A 4 9.92 14.58 3.80
C LEU A 4 9.33 13.20 4.17
N ASP A 5 8.32 13.15 5.03
CA ASP A 5 7.70 11.90 5.44
C ASP A 5 6.89 11.31 4.29
N ARG A 6 6.19 12.15 3.52
CA ARG A 6 5.42 11.71 2.35
C ARG A 6 6.32 11.17 1.25
N SER A 7 7.40 11.86 0.89
CA SER A 7 8.32 11.41 -0.16
C SER A 7 9.02 10.11 0.24
N TYR A 8 9.40 9.96 1.51
CA TYR A 8 9.93 8.71 2.05
C TYR A 8 8.96 7.54 1.85
N TYR A 9 7.68 7.71 2.21
CA TYR A 9 6.70 6.63 2.07
C TYR A 9 6.42 6.27 0.61
N LEU A 10 6.37 7.25 -0.29
CA LEU A 10 6.22 6.99 -1.72
C LEU A 10 7.42 6.21 -2.28
N LEU A 11 8.64 6.60 -1.92
CA LEU A 11 9.86 5.91 -2.34
C LEU A 11 9.88 4.46 -1.85
N ARG A 12 9.48 4.22 -0.59
CA ARG A 12 9.37 2.87 -0.03
C ARG A 12 8.29 2.06 -0.76
N ALA A 13 7.12 2.63 -1.02
CA ALA A 13 6.06 1.94 -1.75
C ALA A 13 6.52 1.49 -3.15
N GLU A 14 7.23 2.35 -3.88
CA GLU A 14 7.76 2.03 -5.20
C GLU A 14 8.79 0.89 -5.16
N ALA A 15 9.69 0.90 -4.17
CA ALA A 15 10.66 -0.18 -3.98
C ALA A 15 9.98 -1.53 -3.71
N GLU A 16 8.97 -1.57 -2.83
CA GLU A 16 8.22 -2.80 -2.56
C GLU A 16 7.46 -3.30 -3.79
N LEU A 17 6.91 -2.40 -4.64
CA LEU A 17 6.27 -2.80 -5.90
C LEU A 17 7.26 -3.43 -6.88
N ALA A 18 8.49 -2.90 -6.95
CA ALA A 18 9.54 -3.49 -7.79
C ALA A 18 9.91 -4.90 -7.29
N ILE A 19 10.05 -5.08 -5.98
CA ILE A 19 10.35 -6.39 -5.40
C ILE A 19 9.17 -7.36 -5.61
N ALA A 20 7.93 -6.91 -5.40
CA ALA A 20 6.74 -7.73 -5.62
C ALA A 20 6.66 -8.28 -7.05
N ARG A 21 6.96 -7.44 -8.04
CA ARG A 21 7.00 -7.83 -9.46
C ARG A 21 8.14 -8.79 -9.79
N ALA A 22 9.26 -8.71 -9.08
CA ALA A 22 10.41 -9.58 -9.27
C ALA A 22 10.31 -10.89 -8.46
N ALA A 23 9.41 -10.97 -7.48
CA ALA A 23 9.29 -12.13 -6.60
C ALA A 23 8.74 -13.36 -7.34
N THR A 24 9.44 -14.48 -7.24
CA THR A 24 9.02 -15.76 -7.82
C THR A 24 8.06 -16.53 -6.93
N HIS A 25 8.16 -16.36 -5.61
CA HIS A 25 7.29 -17.04 -4.66
C HIS A 25 5.98 -16.28 -4.44
N PRO A 26 4.80 -16.89 -4.66
CA PRO A 26 3.51 -16.20 -4.57
C PRO A 26 3.23 -15.58 -3.19
N ALA A 27 3.72 -16.17 -2.10
CA ALA A 27 3.56 -15.57 -0.78
C ALA A 27 4.45 -14.33 -0.59
N ALA A 28 5.65 -14.31 -1.16
CA ALA A 28 6.54 -13.15 -1.09
C ALA A 28 5.99 -12.00 -1.93
N MET A 29 5.54 -12.27 -3.16
CA MET A 29 4.85 -11.31 -4.02
C MET A 29 3.70 -10.62 -3.26
N ARG A 30 2.81 -11.41 -2.62
CA ARG A 30 1.70 -10.87 -1.82
C ARG A 30 2.16 -10.04 -0.63
N ALA A 31 3.19 -10.48 0.09
CA ALA A 31 3.73 -9.73 1.22
C ALA A 31 4.26 -8.36 0.80
N HIS A 32 5.00 -8.28 -0.30
CA HIS A 32 5.51 -7.01 -0.82
C HIS A 32 4.39 -6.09 -1.33
N TYR A 33 3.35 -6.63 -1.97
CA TYR A 33 2.17 -5.82 -2.31
C TYR A 33 1.44 -5.27 -1.08
N HIS A 34 1.33 -6.06 0.00
CA HIS A 34 0.76 -5.56 1.26
C HIS A 34 1.60 -4.43 1.86
N LEU A 35 2.93 -4.55 1.86
CA LEU A 35 3.82 -3.49 2.32
C LEU A 35 3.73 -2.23 1.46
N ALA A 36 3.64 -2.37 0.14
CA ALA A 36 3.43 -1.24 -0.77
C ALA A 36 2.13 -0.49 -0.43
N GLY A 37 1.03 -1.23 -0.22
CA GLY A 37 -0.25 -0.66 0.22
C GLY A 37 -0.13 0.10 1.55
N TYR A 38 0.51 -0.49 2.55
CA TYR A 38 0.76 0.16 3.84
C TYR A 38 1.51 1.50 3.69
N TYR A 39 2.55 1.55 2.86
CA TYR A 39 3.30 2.78 2.64
C TYR A 39 2.49 3.82 1.86
N LEU A 40 1.66 3.42 0.90
CA LEU A 40 0.73 4.33 0.22
C LEU A 40 -0.30 4.89 1.20
N ASP A 41 -0.86 4.06 2.09
CA ASP A 41 -1.79 4.50 3.12
C ASP A 41 -1.14 5.53 4.05
N LYS A 42 0.15 5.39 4.39
CA LYS A 42 0.89 6.40 5.14
C LYS A 42 1.15 7.68 4.34
N ALA A 43 1.49 7.57 3.06
CA ALA A 43 1.75 8.71 2.18
C ALA A 43 0.49 9.55 1.88
N HIS A 44 -0.68 8.92 1.88
CA HIS A 44 -1.96 9.54 1.50
C HIS A 44 -2.91 9.78 2.70
N GLY A 45 -2.78 8.99 3.77
CA GLY A 45 -3.55 9.12 5.01
C GLY A 45 -3.17 10.36 5.84
N MET A 46 -2.03 11.00 5.56
CA MET A 46 -1.64 12.26 6.21
C MET A 46 -2.55 13.47 5.89
N GLY A 47 -3.44 13.36 4.90
CA GLY A 47 -4.42 14.41 4.57
C GLY A 47 -5.87 14.03 4.87
N ARG A 48 -6.12 12.79 5.32
CA ARG A 48 -7.47 12.30 5.62
C ARG A 48 -7.54 12.02 7.12
N GLY A 49 -7.94 13.03 7.88
CA GLY A 49 -8.52 12.79 9.21
C GLY A 49 -9.61 11.75 9.06
N ASP A 50 -9.41 10.60 9.70
CA ASP A 50 -10.40 9.59 10.05
C ASP A 50 -11.54 9.40 9.03
N THR A 51 -11.29 8.64 7.96
CA THR A 51 -12.31 7.81 7.30
C THR A 51 -11.65 6.90 6.25
N VAL A 52 -11.11 5.77 6.71
CA VAL A 52 -11.11 4.57 5.86
C VAL A 52 -12.58 4.16 5.73
N ALA A 53 -13.17 4.44 4.57
CA ALA A 53 -14.39 3.75 4.18
C ALA A 53 -14.01 2.26 4.04
N PRO A 54 -14.76 1.32 4.64
CA PRO A 54 -14.48 -0.09 4.49
C PRO A 54 -14.49 -0.45 3.00
N ALA A 55 -13.52 -1.27 2.58
CA ALA A 55 -13.44 -1.78 1.21
C ALA A 55 -14.83 -2.28 0.77
N PRO A 56 -15.30 -1.94 -0.44
CA PRO A 56 -16.60 -2.40 -0.91
C PRO A 56 -16.61 -3.92 -0.87
N ALA A 57 -17.56 -4.49 -0.13
CA ALA A 57 -17.80 -5.92 -0.10
C ALA A 57 -17.89 -6.40 -1.55
N VAL A 58 -16.97 -7.27 -1.96
CA VAL A 58 -17.02 -7.89 -3.28
C VAL A 58 -18.31 -8.68 -3.31
N PHE A 59 -19.28 -8.19 -4.07
CA PHE A 59 -20.55 -8.86 -4.30
C PHE A 59 -20.27 -10.16 -5.07
N SER A 60 -20.44 -11.31 -4.41
CA SER A 60 -20.60 -12.60 -5.07
C SER A 60 -22.09 -12.87 -5.25
N PRO A 61 -22.64 -12.82 -6.48
CA PRO A 61 -23.93 -13.44 -6.72
C PRO A 61 -23.76 -14.97 -6.74
N ALA A 62 -24.74 -15.65 -6.14
CA ALA A 62 -24.96 -17.09 -6.23
C ALA A 62 -25.56 -17.49 -7.58
#